data_AF-A0A3N5XVB3-F1
#
_entry.id   AF-A0A3N5XVB3-F1
#
_cell.length_a   1.000
_cell.length_b   1.000
_cell.length_c   1.000
_cell.angle_alpha   90.00
_cell.angle_beta   90.00
_cell.angle_gamma   90.00
#
_symmetry.space_group_name_H-M   'P 1'
#
loop_
_entity.id
_entity.type
_entity.pdbx_description
1 polymer ?
#
loop_
_entity_poly.entity_id
_entity_poly.type
_entity_poly.pdbx_seq_one_letter_code
_entity_poly.pdbx_strand_id
1 'polypeptide(L)' 'MKVLMKGNEALSEAAIRSGATLYFGYPITPQNEVGEYMARRLPTIPGGAYIQAETEVAAINMVYGAACTGRRAMT' A
#
# COMPACT_ATOMS: atom_id res chain seq x y z
N MET A 1 8.08 15.81 16.80
CA MET A 1 8.27 16.79 15.69
C MET A 1 7.02 16.77 14.84
N LYS A 2 6.47 17.93 14.46
CA LYS A 2 5.33 18.00 13.53
C LYS A 2 5.86 17.89 12.10
N VAL A 3 5.23 17.07 11.27
CA VAL A 3 5.58 16.89 9.86
C VAL A 3 4.40 17.35 9.02
N LEU A 4 4.64 18.20 8.02
CA LEU A 4 3.63 18.54 7.02
C LEU A 4 3.66 17.46 5.93
N MET A 5 2.53 16.80 5.71
CA MET A 5 2.40 15.70 4.75
C MET A 5 1.19 15.93 3.85
N LYS A 6 1.25 15.42 2.61
CA LYS A 6 0.05 15.31 1.77
C LYS A 6 -0.92 14.29 2.38
N GLY A 7 -2.21 14.41 2.08
CA GLY A 7 -3.24 13.50 2.59
C GLY A 7 -2.99 12.03 2.23
N ASN A 8 -2.67 11.75 0.96
CA ASN A 8 -2.37 10.40 0.47
C ASN A 8 -1.13 9.80 1.15
N GLU A 9 -0.08 10.59 1.36
CA GLU A 9 1.13 10.15 2.04
C GLU A 9 0.87 9.88 3.53
N ALA A 10 0.06 10.74 4.17
CA ALA A 10 -0.33 10.56 5.57
C ALA A 10 -1.17 9.29 5.76
N LEU A 11 -2.13 9.02 4.87
CA LEU A 11 -2.91 7.78 4.85
C LEU A 11 -2.00 6.56 4.65
N SER A 12 -1.07 6.65 3.70
CA SER A 12 -0.15 5.55 3.39
C SER A 12 0.77 5.20 4.57
N GLU A 13 1.37 6.22 5.18
CA GLU A 13 2.22 6.04 6.35
C GLU A 13 1.43 5.53 7.56
N ALA A 14 0.18 6.00 7.75
CA ALA A 14 -0.69 5.50 8.80
C ALA A 14 -1.02 4.00 8.60
N ALA A 15 -1.32 3.58 7.36
CA ALA A 15 -1.57 2.19 7.04
C ALA A 15 -0.34 1.31 7.33
N ILE A 16 0.85 1.74 6.92
CA ILE A 16 2.12 1.06 7.20
C ILE A 16 2.34 0.93 8.71
N ARG A 17 2.13 2.01 9.48
CA ARG A 17 2.27 2.00 10.94
C ARG A 17 1.26 1.08 11.62
N SER A 18 0.09 0.88 11.02
CA SER A 18 -0.91 -0.10 11.46
C SER A 18 -0.58 -1.54 11.03
N GLY A 19 0.55 -1.77 10.36
CA GLY A 19 1.01 -3.10 9.97
C GLY A 19 0.59 -3.55 8.58
N ALA A 20 -0.04 -2.69 7.76
CA ALA A 20 -0.26 -2.97 6.34
C ALA A 20 1.11 -2.99 5.63
N THR A 21 1.63 -4.20 5.45
CA THR A 21 2.99 -4.44 4.93
C THR A 21 2.97 -4.88 3.47
N LEU A 22 1.79 -5.05 2.88
CA LEU A 22 1.61 -5.42 1.48
C LEU A 22 0.69 -4.42 0.81
N TYR A 23 1.11 -3.92 -0.35
CA TYR A 23 0.29 -3.06 -1.20
C TYR A 23 0.24 -3.64 -2.61
N PHE A 24 -0.97 -3.83 -3.12
CA PHE A 24 -1.24 -4.25 -4.50
C PHE A 24 -2.07 -3.14 -5.13
N GLY A 25 -1.63 -2.49 -6.18
CA GLY A 25 -2.38 -1.34 -6.72
C GLY A 25 -2.31 -1.20 -8.22
N TYR A 26 -3.35 -0.60 -8.77
CA TYR A 26 -3.45 -0.21 -10.17
C TYR A 26 -3.49 1.33 -10.26
N PRO A 27 -2.66 1.95 -11.11
CA PRO A 27 -2.57 3.41 -11.18
C PRO A 27 -3.85 4.03 -11.74
N ILE A 28 -4.47 4.90 -10.94
CA ILE A 28 -5.62 5.72 -11.31
C ILE A 28 -5.58 7.05 -10.51
N THR A 29 -5.88 8.16 -11.17
CA THR A 29 -5.96 9.46 -10.49
C THR A 29 -7.26 9.57 -9.70
N PRO A 30 -7.27 10.23 -8.52
CA PRO A 30 -6.17 10.95 -7.86
C PRO A 30 -5.32 10.12 -6.88
N GLN A 31 -5.46 8.79 -6.82
CA GLN A 31 -4.80 7.97 -5.80
C GLN A 31 -3.34 7.58 -6.10
N ASN A 32 -2.79 7.94 -7.26
CA ASN A 32 -1.44 7.56 -7.68
C ASN A 32 -0.35 7.82 -6.62
N GLU A 33 -0.47 8.90 -5.84
CA GLU A 33 0.49 9.23 -4.78
C GLU A 33 0.54 8.17 -3.66
N VAL A 34 -0.54 7.41 -3.43
CA VAL A 34 -0.56 6.28 -2.47
C VAL A 34 0.39 5.19 -2.96
N GLY A 35 0.20 4.72 -4.19
CA GLY A 35 1.05 3.69 -4.79
C GLY A 35 2.52 4.14 -4.85
N GLU A 36 2.78 5.39 -5.24
CA GLU A 36 4.13 5.97 -5.24
C GLU A 36 4.77 5.99 -3.84
N TYR A 37 4.03 6.38 -2.81
CA TYR A 37 4.52 6.38 -1.44
C TYR A 37 4.82 4.96 -0.96
N MET A 38 3.89 4.02 -1.21
CA MET A 38 4.02 2.61 -0.84
C MET A 38 5.19 1.94 -1.54
N ALA A 39 5.40 2.19 -2.83
CA ALA A 39 6.51 1.67 -3.61
C ALA A 39 7.87 2.11 -3.04
N ARG A 40 7.97 3.33 -2.49
CA ARG A 40 9.18 3.81 -1.80
C ARG A 40 9.33 3.24 -0.40
N ARG A 41 8.24 3.14 0.35
CA ARG A 41 8.28 2.86 1.80
C ARG A 41 8.29 1.38 2.13
N LEU A 42 7.47 0.56 1.48
CA LEU A 42 7.33 -0.87 1.80
C LEU A 42 8.62 -1.68 1.64
N PRO A 43 9.46 -1.48 0.61
CA PRO A 43 10.73 -2.21 0.51
C PRO A 43 11.71 -1.94 1.67
N THR A 44 11.49 -0.86 2.43
CA THR A 44 12.35 -0.47 3.57
C THR A 44 11.95 -1.09 4.90
N ILE A 45 10.86 -1.86 4.97
CA ILE A 45 10.35 -2.47 6.21
C ILE A 45 10.31 -4.00 6.11
N PRO A 46 10.51 -4.73 7.22
CA PRO A 46 10.47 -6.19 7.22
C PRO A 46 9.14 -6.75 6.68
N GLY A 47 9.25 -7.70 5.75
CA GLY A 47 8.11 -8.32 5.08
C GLY A 47 7.38 -7.40 4.11
N GLY A 48 7.82 -6.16 3.92
CA GLY A 48 7.17 -5.18 3.06
C GLY A 48 7.24 -5.53 1.58
N ALA A 49 6.14 -5.42 0.85
CA ALA A 49 6.14 -5.56 -0.62
C ALA A 49 5.10 -4.66 -1.29
N TYR A 50 5.49 -4.11 -2.43
CA TYR A 50 4.63 -3.36 -3.35
C TYR A 50 4.55 -4.14 -4.68
N ILE A 51 3.35 -4.30 -5.22
CA ILE A 51 3.12 -4.85 -6.55
C ILE A 51 2.17 -3.93 -7.30
N GLN A 52 2.56 -3.52 -8.50
CA GLN A 52 1.64 -2.90 -9.44
C GLN A 52 0.84 -4.01 -10.13
N ALA A 53 -0.45 -4.08 -9.83
CA ALA A 53 -1.38 -5.01 -10.45
C ALA A 53 -1.76 -4.54 -11.86
N GLU A 54 -2.28 -5.46 -12.66
CA GLU A 54 -2.76 -5.21 -14.03
C GLU A 54 -4.13 -4.53 -14.06
N THR A 55 -4.94 -4.70 -13.02
CA THR A 55 -6.29 -4.12 -12.87
C THR A 55 -6.63 -3.97 -11.39
N GLU A 56 -7.65 -3.17 -11.07
CA GLU A 56 -8.20 -3.05 -9.71
C GLU A 56 -8.78 -4.39 -9.22
N VAL A 57 -9.35 -5.20 -10.12
CA VAL A 57 -9.88 -6.53 -9.81
C VAL A 57 -8.77 -7.50 -9.42
N ALA A 58 -7.63 -7.43 -10.10
CA ALA A 58 -6.47 -8.21 -9.72
C ALA A 58 -5.90 -7.76 -8.37
N ALA A 59 -5.76 -6.45 -8.15
CA ALA A 59 -5.28 -5.88 -6.90
C ALA A 59 -6.09 -6.35 -5.68
N ILE A 60 -7.42 -6.26 -5.74
CA ILE A 60 -8.28 -6.69 -4.62
C ILE A 60 -8.23 -8.20 -4.38
N ASN A 61 -8.09 -9.02 -5.43
CA ASN A 61 -7.91 -10.46 -5.27
C ASN A 61 -6.55 -10.83 -4.67
N MET A 62 -5.48 -10.06 -4.99
CA MET A 62 -4.18 -10.20 -4.32
C MET A 62 -4.28 -9.82 -2.84
N VAL A 63 -5.00 -8.74 -2.48
CA VAL A 63 -5.28 -8.38 -1.09
C VAL A 63 -6.00 -9.52 -0.37
N TYR A 64 -7.03 -10.09 -0.99
CA TYR A 64 -7.77 -11.24 -0.43
C TYR A 64 -6.85 -12.43 -0.17
N GLY A 65 -6.05 -12.84 -1.15
CA GLY A 65 -5.09 -13.94 -0.99
C GLY A 65 -4.06 -13.68 0.11
N ALA A 66 -3.53 -12.46 0.20
CA ALA A 66 -2.62 -12.07 1.27
C ALA A 66 -3.28 -12.14 2.65
N ALA A 67 -4.53 -11.67 2.78
CA ALA A 67 -5.29 -11.73 4.02
C ALA A 67 -5.51 -13.17 4.51
N CYS A 68 -5.76 -14.12 3.60
CA CYS A 68 -5.88 -15.55 3.93
C CYS A 68 -4.60 -16.15 4.55
N THR A 69 -3.43 -15.52 4.35
CA THR A 69 -2.16 -15.94 4.97
C THR A 69 -1.88 -15.25 6.31
N GLY A 70 -2.84 -14.50 6.85
CA GLY A 70 -2.69 -13.74 8.10
C GLY A 70 -1.93 -12.41 7.93
N ARG A 71 -1.68 -11.98 6.69
CA ARG A 71 -0.97 -10.72 6.40
C ARG A 71 -1.93 -9.57 6.19
N ARG A 72 -1.59 -8.40 6.74
CA ARG A 72 -2.32 -7.15 6.46
C ARG A 72 -1.85 -6.58 5.13
N ALA A 73 -2.78 -6.47 4.20
CA ALA A 73 -2.59 -5.92 2.86
C ALA A 73 -3.62 -4.82 2.58
N MET A 74 -3.33 -3.98 1.60
CA MET A 74 -4.24 -2.95 1.12
C MET A 74 -4.06 -2.72 -0.38
N THR A 75 -5.03 -2.04 -0.99
CA THR A 75 -5.00 -1.54 -2.38
C THR A 75 -5.36 -0.07 -2.40
#